data_AF-A0AAP2UP99-F1
#
_entry.id   AF-A0AAP2UP99-F1
#
_cell.length_a   1.000
_cell.length_b   1.000
_cell.length_c   1.000
_cell.angle_alpha   90.00
_cell.angle_beta   90.00
_cell.angle_gamma   90.00
#
_symmetry.space_group_name_H-M   'P 1'
#
loop_
_entity.id
_entity.type
_entity.pdbx_description
1 polymer ?
#
loop_
_entity_poly.entity_id
_entity_poly.type
_entity_poly.pdbx_seq_one_letter_code
_entity_poly.pdbx_strand_id
1 'polypeptide(L)'
;MHDPARMPFSKIAVCIGKAGDSRIYFTADLHFYHDHIIRLANRPYHYIKEMNEALVENWNRRICRDDEVCILGDVTMKNHVYAREMLKKRKGRKYLIEGNHGRFVHQKEFDQSIFTW
;
A
#
# COMPACT_ATOMS: atom_id res chain seq x y z
N MET A 1 -23.75 6.68 5.33
CA MET A 1 -24.04 5.85 4.14
C MET A 1 -22.72 5.27 3.67
N HIS A 2 -22.56 3.95 3.75
CA HIS A 2 -21.38 3.25 3.24
C HIS A 2 -21.51 3.17 1.72
N ASP A 3 -20.55 3.72 0.97
CA ASP A 3 -20.44 3.48 -0.46
C ASP A 3 -20.02 2.01 -0.67
N PRO A 4 -20.89 1.13 -1.23
CA PRO A 4 -20.57 -0.27 -1.43
C PRO A 4 -19.46 -0.49 -2.48
N ALA A 5 -19.01 0.54 -3.20
CA ALA A 5 -17.92 0.46 -4.18
C ALA A 5 -16.51 0.64 -3.59
N ARG A 6 -16.38 0.91 -2.28
CA ARG A 6 -15.07 1.19 -1.67
C ARG A 6 -14.71 0.19 -0.59
N MET A 7 -13.59 -0.51 -0.79
CA MET A 7 -12.97 -1.37 0.22
C MET A 7 -12.76 -0.56 1.51
N PRO A 8 -13.24 -1.03 2.67
CA PRO A 8 -13.11 -0.28 3.91
C PRO A 8 -11.63 -0.17 4.29
N PHE A 9 -11.25 0.92 4.96
CA PHE A 9 -9.84 1.14 5.34
C PHE A 9 -9.26 -0.02 6.16
N SER A 10 -10.07 -0.66 7.02
CA SER A 10 -9.65 -1.84 7.81
C SER A 10 -9.24 -3.06 6.98
N LYS A 11 -9.64 -3.12 5.70
CA LYS A 11 -9.20 -4.13 4.74
C LYS A 11 -7.92 -3.73 3.99
N ILE A 12 -7.46 -2.49 4.16
CA ILE A 12 -6.22 -1.95 3.56
C ILE A 12 -5.12 -1.92 4.60
N ALA A 13 -5.40 -1.34 5.77
CA ALA A 13 -4.46 -1.24 6.87
C ALA A 13 -5.17 -1.28 8.22
N VAL A 14 -4.49 -1.81 9.23
CA VAL A 14 -4.97 -1.89 10.60
C VAL A 14 -4.10 -0.98 11.46
N CYS A 15 -4.72 -0.06 12.20
CA CYS A 15 -4.04 0.72 13.24
C CYS A 15 -3.83 -0.18 14.46
N ILE A 16 -2.59 -0.43 14.84
CA ILE A 16 -2.25 -1.35 15.94
C ILE A 16 -1.89 -0.63 17.24
N GLY A 17 -1.69 0.70 17.19
CA GLY A 17 -1.37 1.47 18.38
C GLY A 17 -0.79 2.85 18.05
N LYS A 18 -0.05 3.40 19.01
CA LYS A 18 0.66 4.68 18.90
C LYS A 18 2.14 4.50 19.21
N ALA A 19 2.97 5.32 18.59
CA ALA A 19 4.37 5.55 18.95
C ALA A 19 4.54 7.07 19.17
N GLY A 20 4.55 7.49 20.44
CA GLY A 20 4.42 8.92 20.78
C GLY A 20 3.11 9.51 20.24
N ASP A 21 3.22 10.62 19.50
CA ASP A 21 2.08 11.29 18.85
C ASP A 21 1.65 10.65 17.53
N SER A 22 2.46 9.74 16.98
CA SER A 22 2.17 9.04 15.72
C SER A 22 1.36 7.76 15.92
N ARG A 23 0.66 7.32 14.88
CA ARG A 23 0.00 6.01 14.85
C ARG A 23 0.86 4.99 14.10
N ILE A 24 0.72 3.73 14.50
CA ILE A 24 1.36 2.59 13.83
C ILE A 24 0.30 1.82 13.05
N TYR A 25 0.55 1.61 11.77
CA TYR A 25 -0.31 0.85 10.87
C TYR A 25 0.41 -0.34 10.27
N PHE A 26 -0.27 -1.48 10.19
CA PHE A 26 0.16 -2.62 9.40
C PHE A 26 -0.71 -2.75 8.15
N THR A 27 -0.10 -3.08 7.02
CA THR A 27 -0.74 -3.32 5.73
C THR A 27 0.01 -4.42 4.99
N ALA A 28 -0.64 -5.09 4.05
CA ALA A 28 -0.05 -6.16 3.25
C ALA A 28 -0.77 -6.26 1.91
N ASP A 29 -0.20 -7.02 0.97
CA ASP A 29 -0.88 -7.48 -0.25
C ASP A 29 -1.51 -6.35 -1.05
N LEU A 30 -0.86 -5.19 -1.17
CA LEU A 30 -1.47 -4.05 -1.86
C LEU A 30 -1.73 -4.36 -3.35
N HIS A 31 -0.87 -5.16 -3.98
CA HIS A 31 -1.01 -5.65 -5.35
C HIS A 31 -1.35 -4.55 -6.38
N PHE A 32 -0.70 -3.39 -6.29
CA PHE A 32 -0.88 -2.34 -7.28
C PHE A 32 -0.58 -2.87 -8.69
N TYR A 33 -1.40 -2.46 -9.66
CA TYR A 33 -1.27 -2.86 -11.07
C TYR A 33 -1.37 -4.37 -11.35
N HIS A 34 -1.96 -5.15 -10.44
CA HIS A 34 -2.24 -6.57 -10.65
C HIS A 34 -3.72 -6.78 -11.01
N ASP A 35 -4.10 -6.61 -12.27
CA ASP A 35 -5.51 -6.70 -12.72
C ASP A 35 -6.23 -7.98 -12.23
N HIS A 36 -5.55 -9.13 -12.27
CA HIS A 36 -6.13 -10.40 -11.88
C HIS A 36 -6.46 -10.49 -10.38
N ILE A 37 -5.82 -9.68 -9.51
CA ILE A 37 -6.09 -9.71 -8.06
C ILE A 37 -7.53 -9.32 -7.74
N ILE A 38 -8.16 -8.51 -8.60
CA ILE A 38 -9.53 -8.09 -8.42
C ILE A 38 -10.44 -9.32 -8.36
N ARG A 39 -10.29 -10.24 -9.31
CA ARG A 39 -11.08 -11.48 -9.35
C ARG A 39 -10.58 -12.50 -8.33
N LEU A 40 -9.27 -12.69 -8.23
CA LEU A 40 -8.68 -13.73 -7.35
C LEU A 40 -8.95 -13.49 -5.86
N ALA A 41 -8.97 -12.22 -5.43
CA ALA A 41 -9.20 -11.85 -4.04
C ALA A 41 -10.58 -11.21 -3.79
N ASN A 42 -11.51 -11.31 -4.75
CA ASN A 42 -12.85 -10.71 -4.69
C ASN A 42 -12.82 -9.23 -4.25
N ARG A 43 -11.91 -8.44 -4.82
CA ARG A 43 -11.85 -7.01 -4.52
C ARG A 43 -13.00 -6.28 -5.20
N PRO A 44 -13.64 -5.30 -4.54
CA PRO A 44 -14.86 -4.66 -5.04
C PRO A 44 -14.56 -3.56 -6.07
N TYR A 45 -13.83 -3.89 -7.14
CA TYR A 45 -13.45 -2.95 -8.20
C TYR A 45 -13.68 -3.57 -9.57
N HIS A 46 -13.99 -2.74 -10.57
CA HIS A 46 -14.22 -3.20 -11.94
C HIS A 46 -12.92 -3.33 -12.73
N TYR A 47 -11.96 -2.43 -12.50
CA TYR A 47 -10.68 -2.40 -13.20
C TYR A 47 -9.55 -1.84 -12.33
N ILE A 48 -8.30 -2.10 -12.72
CA ILE A 48 -7.13 -1.85 -11.86
C ILE A 48 -6.88 -0.39 -11.55
N LYS A 49 -7.20 0.51 -12.48
CA LYS A 49 -7.05 1.96 -12.28
C LYS A 49 -7.93 2.44 -11.11
N GLU A 50 -9.19 2.00 -11.07
CA GLU A 50 -10.12 2.30 -9.98
C GLU A 50 -9.59 1.77 -8.64
N MET A 51 -9.13 0.52 -8.59
CA MET A 51 -8.54 -0.06 -7.38
C MET A 51 -7.33 0.73 -6.89
N ASN A 52 -6.38 1.05 -7.79
CA ASN A 52 -5.16 1.77 -7.43
C ASN A 52 -5.50 3.16 -6.85
N GLU A 53 -6.42 3.90 -7.48
CA GLU A 53 -6.88 5.21 -7.02
C GLU A 53 -7.57 5.12 -5.65
N ALA A 54 -8.48 4.16 -5.48
CA ALA A 54 -9.20 3.96 -4.22
C ALA A 54 -8.25 3.59 -3.06
N LEU A 55 -7.28 2.71 -3.30
CA LEU A 55 -6.27 2.34 -2.29
C LEU A 55 -5.44 3.55 -1.86
N VAL A 56 -5.00 4.39 -2.81
CA VAL A 56 -4.24 5.61 -2.51
C VAL A 56 -5.09 6.62 -1.75
N GLU A 57 -6.34 6.84 -2.17
CA GLU A 57 -7.26 7.77 -1.51
C GLU A 57 -7.54 7.33 -0.07
N ASN A 58 -7.88 6.06 0.13
CA ASN A 58 -8.15 5.50 1.46
C ASN A 58 -6.94 5.59 2.38
N TRP A 59 -5.75 5.26 1.86
CA TRP A 59 -4.49 5.42 2.60
C TRP A 59 -4.33 6.86 3.09
N ASN A 60 -4.38 7.83 2.17
CA ASN A 60 -4.07 9.22 2.44
C ASN A 60 -5.14 9.98 3.23
N ARG A 61 -6.36 9.42 3.31
CA ARG A 61 -7.44 9.92 4.17
C ARG A 61 -7.17 9.65 5.65
N ARG A 62 -6.49 8.55 5.99
CA ARG A 62 -6.35 8.08 7.37
C ARG A 62 -4.93 8.23 7.94
N ILE A 63 -3.93 8.02 7.09
CA ILE A 63 -2.52 7.99 7.47
C ILE A 63 -1.92 9.38 7.27
N CYS A 64 -1.34 9.93 8.34
CA CYS A 64 -0.61 11.20 8.35
C CYS A 64 0.83 11.01 7.89
N ARG A 65 1.54 12.12 7.62
CA ARG A 65 2.94 12.07 7.17
C ARG A 65 3.87 11.40 8.18
N ASP A 66 3.62 11.65 9.46
CA ASP A 66 4.45 11.16 10.56
C ASP A 66 3.97 9.84 11.16
N ASP A 67 2.94 9.21 10.60
CA ASP A 67 2.52 7.87 11.02
C ASP A 67 3.51 6.81 10.51
N GLU A 68 3.71 5.77 11.32
CA GLU A 68 4.52 4.60 10.97
C GLU A 68 3.68 3.58 10.23
N VAL A 69 4.17 3.08 9.08
CA VAL A 69 3.45 2.09 8.28
C VAL A 69 4.35 0.93 7.91
N CYS A 70 4.09 -0.24 8.50
CA CYS A 70 4.76 -1.48 8.13
C CYS A 70 3.99 -2.19 7.03
N ILE A 71 4.63 -2.35 5.88
CA ILE A 71 4.13 -3.03 4.70
C ILE A 71 4.70 -4.46 4.71
N LEU A 72 3.83 -5.45 4.89
CA LEU A 72 4.16 -6.86 5.03
C LEU A 72 4.12 -7.57 3.68
N GLY A 73 4.84 -7.05 2.69
CA GLY A 73 5.02 -7.67 1.38
C GLY A 73 4.01 -7.27 0.31
N ASP A 74 4.21 -7.86 -0.88
CA ASP A 74 3.32 -7.87 -2.05
C ASP A 74 2.72 -6.51 -2.45
N VAL A 75 3.60 -5.51 -2.57
CA VAL A 75 3.24 -4.16 -3.03
C VAL A 75 2.74 -4.15 -4.47
N THR A 76 3.44 -4.82 -5.38
CA THR A 76 3.10 -4.89 -6.80
C THR A 76 3.79 -6.08 -7.46
N MET A 77 3.23 -6.60 -8.56
CA MET A 77 3.90 -7.56 -9.45
C MET A 77 4.62 -6.88 -10.63
N LYS A 78 4.55 -5.55 -10.72
CA LYS A 78 5.26 -4.77 -11.74
C LYS A 78 6.69 -4.44 -11.27
N ASN A 79 7.42 -3.69 -12.10
CA ASN A 79 8.80 -3.30 -11.82
C ASN A 79 8.90 -2.12 -10.81
N HIS A 80 10.13 -1.74 -10.51
CA HIS A 80 10.48 -0.69 -9.56
C HIS A 80 9.87 0.69 -9.88
N VAL A 81 9.62 1.01 -11.15
CA VAL A 81 9.01 2.29 -11.57
C VAL A 81 7.60 2.41 -11.02
N TYR A 82 6.79 1.37 -11.22
CA TYR A 82 5.40 1.30 -10.74
C TYR A 82 5.32 1.22 -9.22
N ALA A 83 6.22 0.44 -8.59
CA ALA A 83 6.32 0.37 -7.14
C ALA A 83 6.59 1.76 -6.56
N ARG A 84 7.60 2.48 -7.11
CA ARG A 84 7.98 3.83 -6.70
C ARG A 84 6.84 4.82 -6.89
N GLU A 85 6.18 4.82 -8.04
CA GLU A 85 5.06 5.72 -8.35
C GLU A 85 3.98 5.63 -7.27
N MET A 86 3.57 4.41 -6.97
CA MET A 86 2.54 4.15 -5.99
C MET A 86 3.01 4.51 -4.58
N LEU A 87 4.21 4.07 -4.18
CA LEU A 87 4.72 4.28 -2.82
C LEU A 87 4.94 5.76 -2.51
N LYS A 88 5.38 6.57 -3.48
CA LYS A 88 5.60 8.01 -3.30
C LYS A 88 4.31 8.79 -3.10
N LYS A 89 3.21 8.34 -3.69
CA LYS A 89 1.89 8.97 -3.55
C LYS A 89 1.28 8.76 -2.15
N ARG A 90 1.84 7.88 -1.32
CA ARG A 90 1.29 7.50 -0.01
C ARG A 90 1.99 8.23 1.14
N LYS A 91 1.21 8.73 2.10
CA LYS A 91 1.69 9.32 3.36
C LYS A 91 2.29 8.27 4.31
N GLY A 92 2.94 8.73 5.38
CA GLY A 92 3.56 7.90 6.41
C GLY A 92 5.04 7.60 6.15
N ARG A 93 5.78 7.36 7.22
CA ARG A 93 7.09 6.69 7.21
C ARG A 93 6.85 5.21 6.98
N LYS A 94 7.55 4.61 6.01
CA LYS A 94 7.20 3.28 5.49
C LYS A 94 8.32 2.31 5.78
N TYR A 95 7.97 1.16 6.33
CA TYR A 95 8.88 0.03 6.52
C TYR A 95 8.39 -1.08 5.62
N LEU A 96 9.30 -1.77 4.92
CA LEU A 96 8.96 -2.88 4.06
C LEU A 96 9.57 -4.16 4.60
N ILE A 97 8.72 -5.14 4.86
CA ILE A 97 9.11 -6.53 4.99
C ILE A 97 8.82 -7.18 3.63
N GLU A 98 9.85 -7.73 3.00
CA GLU A 98 9.73 -8.23 1.62
C GLU A 98 8.82 -9.47 1.54
N GLY A 99 7.87 -9.43 0.61
CA GLY A 99 7.09 -10.60 0.18
C GLY A 99 7.72 -11.29 -1.04
N ASN A 100 7.10 -12.37 -1.51
CA ASN A 100 7.58 -13.11 -2.69
C ASN A 100 7.55 -12.26 -3.98
N HIS A 101 6.74 -11.20 -4.04
CA HIS A 101 6.74 -10.23 -5.13
C HIS A 101 7.62 -8.98 -4.87
N GLY A 102 8.47 -9.00 -3.84
CA GLY A 102 9.32 -7.88 -3.39
C GLY A 102 10.57 -7.57 -4.24
N ARG A 103 10.82 -8.30 -5.33
CA ARG A 103 12.08 -8.21 -6.12
C ARG A 103 12.41 -6.81 -6.67
N PHE A 104 11.45 -5.90 -6.72
CA PHE A 104 11.70 -4.51 -7.15
C PHE A 104 12.65 -3.74 -6.23
N VAL A 105 12.74 -4.12 -4.95
CA VAL A 105 13.63 -3.48 -3.94
C VAL A 105 15.10 -3.59 -4.29
N HIS A 106 15.47 -4.72 -4.91
CA HIS A 106 16.87 -5.06 -5.24
C HIS A 106 17.32 -4.51 -6.59
N GLN A 107 16.45 -3.79 -7.32
CA GLN A 107 16.82 -3.18 -8.59
C GLN A 107 17.65 -1.92 -8.31
N LYS A 108 18.79 -1.78 -8.99
CA LYS A 108 19.78 -0.72 -8.74
C LYS A 108 19.19 0.69 -8.83
N GLU A 109 18.19 0.86 -9.67
CA GLU A 109 17.52 2.12 -9.94
C GLU A 109 16.41 2.45 -8.91
N PHE A 110 16.07 1.49 -8.03
CA PHE A 110 15.06 1.70 -7.02
C PHE A 110 15.58 2.55 -5.87
N ASP A 111 14.86 3.65 -5.63
CA ASP A 111 15.12 4.62 -4.58
C ASP A 111 14.68 4.07 -3.21
N GLN A 112 15.56 3.32 -2.54
CA GLN A 112 15.28 2.70 -1.25
C GLN A 112 15.04 3.72 -0.12
N SER A 113 15.38 5.00 -0.30
CA SER A 113 15.13 6.07 0.67
C SER A 113 13.63 6.35 0.89
N ILE A 114 12.77 5.78 0.04
CA ILE A 114 11.32 5.78 0.23
C ILE A 114 10.88 4.99 1.47
N PHE A 115 11.74 4.07 1.93
CA PHE A 115 11.56 3.29 3.14
C PHE A 115 12.47 3.78 4.25
N THR A 116 12.02 3.56 5.47
CA THR A 116 12.80 3.67 6.69
C THR A 116 13.29 2.26 7.03
N TRP A 117 14.59 2.16 7.34
CA TRP A 117 15.29 0.93 7.71
C TRP A 117 15.67 0.98 9.18
#